data_AF-A0A5F2BKA6-F1
#
_entry.id   AF-A0A5F2BKA6-F1
#
_cell.length_a   1.000
_cell.length_b   1.000
_cell.length_c   1.000
_cell.angle_alpha   90.00
_cell.angle_beta   90.00
_cell.angle_gamma   90.00
#
_symmetry.space_group_name_H-M   'P 1'
#
loop_
_entity.id
_entity.type
_entity.pdbx_description
1 polymer ?
#
loop_
_entity_poly.entity_id
_entity_poly.type
_entity_poly.pdbx_seq_one_letter_code
_entity_poly.pdbx_strand_id
1 'polypeptide(L)' 'MDPINYLKIYPIGEGWPEYWVEDSRTNTIVYGHPLRIWCIDWVMETHVRYWEEKAKFRKVG' A
#
# COMPACT_ATOMS: atom_id res chain seq x y z
N MET A 1 6.16 10.60 2.88
CA MET A 1 5.46 10.65 1.57
C MET A 1 4.24 9.74 1.67
N ASP A 2 3.12 10.13 1.08
CA ASP A 2 1.89 9.32 1.14
C ASP A 2 2.10 7.97 0.42
N PRO A 3 1.87 6.82 1.10
CA PRO A 3 1.99 5.46 0.57
C PRO A 3 1.31 5.23 -0.78
N ILE A 4 0.17 5.88 -1.04
CA ILE A 4 -0.59 5.69 -2.29
C ILE A 4 0.20 6.10 -3.54
N ASN A 5 1.23 6.94 -3.38
CA ASN A 5 2.04 7.41 -4.51
C ASN A 5 3.09 6.41 -4.96
N TYR A 6 3.58 5.54 -4.07
CA TYR A 6 4.73 4.65 -4.36
C TYR A 6 4.46 3.16 -4.15
N LEU A 7 3.36 2.79 -3.47
CA LEU A 7 2.94 1.40 -3.41
C LEU A 7 2.15 1.03 -4.66
N LYS A 8 2.59 -0.02 -5.36
CA LYS A 8 1.99 -0.51 -6.60
C LYS A 8 1.56 -1.95 -6.45
N ILE A 9 0.35 -2.26 -6.92
CA ILE A 9 -0.21 -3.61 -6.87
C ILE A 9 0.03 -4.27 -8.23
N TYR A 10 0.66 -5.44 -8.18
CA TYR A 10 0.91 -6.29 -9.33
C TYR A 10 0.36 -7.69 -9.10
N PRO A 11 0.10 -8.44 -10.18
CA PRO A 11 -0.07 -7.95 -11.54
C PRO A 11 -1.35 -7.11 -11.71
N ILE A 12 -1.47 -6.42 -12.84
CA ILE A 12 -2.70 -5.69 -13.22
C ILE A 12 -3.70 -6.68 -13.82
N GLY A 13 -4.96 -6.59 -13.40
CA GLY A 13 -6.03 -7.49 -13.82
C GLY A 13 -6.36 -8.54 -12.76
N GLU A 14 -7.32 -9.41 -13.07
CA GLU A 14 -7.80 -10.48 -12.20
C GLU A 14 -7.40 -11.86 -12.76
N GLY A 15 -7.54 -12.91 -11.95
CA GLY A 15 -7.27 -14.31 -12.36
C GLY A 15 -5.82 -14.79 -12.22
N TRP A 16 -4.96 -14.02 -11.56
CA TRP A 16 -3.59 -14.43 -11.29
C TRP A 16 -3.48 -15.33 -10.05
N PRO A 17 -2.49 -16.25 -9.99
CA PRO A 17 -2.28 -17.13 -8.84
C PRO A 17 -1.93 -16.38 -7.54
N GLU A 18 -1.30 -15.21 -7.68
CA GLU A 18 -0.85 -14.37 -6.57
C GLU A 18 -0.78 -12.91 -7.01
N TYR A 19 -1.00 -12.01 -6.04
CA TYR A 19 -0.82 -10.57 -6.17
C TYR A 19 0.15 -10.09 -5.11
N TRP A 20 0.85 -9.00 -5.38
CA TRP A 20 1.77 -8.39 -4.44
C TRP A 20 1.73 -6.87 -4.52
N VAL A 21 2.16 -6.25 -3.42
CA VAL A 21 2.42 -4.83 -3.32
C VAL A 21 3.92 -4.63 -3.37
N GLU A 22 4.37 -3.81 -4.31
CA GLU A 22 5.77 -3.40 -4.47
C GLU A 22 5.94 -1.94 -4.08
N ASP A 23 7.03 -1.62 -3.37
CA ASP A 23 7.50 -0.26 -3.18
C ASP A 23 8.32 0.17 -4.39
N SER A 24 7.77 1.05 -5.23
CA SER A 24 8.40 1.49 -6.48
C SER A 24 9.66 2.35 -6.29
N ARG A 25 10.01 2.71 -5.05
CA ARG A 25 11.25 3.45 -4.74
C ARG A 25 12.43 2.52 -4.55
N THR A 26 12.17 1.30 -4.09
CA THR A 26 13.17 0.29 -3.74
C THR A 26 13.07 -0.97 -4.59
N ASN A 27 11.99 -1.13 -5.36
CA ASN A 27 11.63 -2.34 -6.11
C ASN A 27 11.55 -3.57 -5.21
N THR A 28 11.01 -3.41 -4.00
CA THR A 28 10.86 -4.49 -3.02
C THR A 28 9.41 -4.84 -2.82
N ILE A 29 9.11 -6.13 -2.80
CA ILE A 29 7.80 -6.66 -2.40
C ILE A 29 7.64 -6.48 -0.90
N VAL A 30 6.59 -5.77 -0.49
CA VAL A 30 6.29 -5.47 0.92
C VAL A 30 5.09 -6.23 1.46
N TYR A 31 4.26 -6.78 0.58
CA TYR A 31 3.09 -7.57 0.93
C TYR A 31 2.69 -8.46 -0.25
N GLY A 32 2.15 -9.66 0.02
CA GLY A 32 1.69 -10.61 -0.99
C GLY A 32 0.43 -11.34 -0.54
N HIS A 33 -0.50 -11.58 -1.46
CA HIS A 33 -1.74 -12.29 -1.18
C HIS A 33 -2.36 -12.94 -2.44
N PRO A 34 -2.98 -14.14 -2.35
CA PRO A 34 -3.64 -14.79 -3.48
C PRO A 34 -4.83 -14.02 -4.11
N LEU A 35 -5.47 -13.13 -3.36
CA LEU A 35 -6.56 -12.29 -3.88
C LEU A 35 -6.15 -10.82 -3.87
N ARG A 36 -6.36 -10.16 -5.01
CA ARG A 36 -5.98 -8.76 -5.26
C ARG A 36 -6.62 -7.77 -4.29
N ILE A 37 -7.83 -8.06 -3.82
CA ILE A 37 -8.57 -7.22 -2.88
C ILE A 37 -7.80 -7.00 -1.57
N TRP A 38 -7.10 -8.02 -1.07
CA TRP A 38 -6.33 -7.88 0.16
C TRP A 38 -5.10 -7.00 -0.02
N CYS A 39 -4.48 -7.00 -1.22
CA CYS A 39 -3.43 -6.04 -1.54
C CYS A 39 -3.96 -4.60 -1.60
N ILE A 40 -5.19 -4.40 -2.10
CA ILE A 40 -5.86 -3.09 -2.11
C ILE A 40 -6.12 -2.63 -0.68
N ASP A 41 -6.75 -3.47 0.14
CA ASP A 41 -7.08 -3.16 1.53
C ASP A 41 -5.83 -2.80 2.32
N TRP A 42 -4.74 -3.56 2.16
CA TRP A 42 -3.47 -3.28 2.82
C TRP A 42 -2.87 -1.92 2.43
N VAL A 43 -2.90 -1.55 1.15
CA VAL A 43 -2.42 -0.23 0.68
C VAL A 43 -3.29 0.90 1.25
N MET A 44 -4.61 0.70 1.29
CA MET A 44 -5.54 1.68 1.85
C MET A 44 -5.34 1.88 3.35
N GLU A 45 -5.16 0.80 4.12
CA GLU A 45 -4.82 0.89 5.54
C GLU A 45 -3.52 1.67 5.76
N THR A 46 -2.50 1.38 4.96
CA THR A 46 -1.19 2.04 5.06
C THR A 46 -1.32 3.55 4.76
N HIS A 47 -2.12 3.92 3.77
CA HIS A 47 -2.46 5.31 3.46
C HIS A 47 -3.19 6.00 4.62
N VAL A 48 -4.23 5.37 5.20
CA VAL A 48 -4.99 5.93 6.32
C VAL A 48 -4.08 6.16 7.54
N ARG A 49 -3.26 5.16 7.90
CA ARG A 49 -2.30 5.28 9.02
C ARG A 49 -1.35 6.45 8.83
N TYR A 50 -0.81 6.63 7.62
CA TYR A 50 0.04 7.78 7.31
C TYR A 50 -0.66 9.13 7.55
N TRP A 51 -1.95 9.25 7.18
CA TRP A 51 -2.70 10.48 7.41
C TRP A 51 -3.04 10.71 8.89
N GLU A 52 -3.36 9.65 9.64
CA GLU A 52 -3.56 9.74 11.08
C GLU A 52 -2.31 10.23 11.81
N GLU A 53 -1.14 9.68 11.48
CA GLU A 53 0.13 10.12 12.05
C GLU A 53 0.42 11.58 11.69
N LYS A 54 0.25 11.96 10.42
CA LYS A 54 0.43 13.34 9.97
C LYS A 54 -0.52 14.32 10.70
N ALA A 55 -1.75 13.91 10.97
CA ALA A 55 -2.71 14.72 11.73
C ALA A 55 -2.32 14.83 13.21
N LYS A 56 -1.77 13.78 13.83
CA LYS A 56 -1.24 13.82 15.19
C LYS A 56 -0.09 14.83 15.31
N PHE A 57 0.89 14.81 14.39
CA PHE A 57 2.00 15.76 14.41
C PHE A 57 1.54 17.23 14.27
N ARG A 58 0.46 17.49 13.51
CA ARG A 58 -0.10 18.84 13.38
C ARG A 58 -0.76 19.39 14.64
N LYS A 59 -1.15 18.54 15.60
CA LYS A 59 -1.78 18.96 16.85
C LYS A 59 -0.79 19.31 17.96
N VAL A 60 0.49 18.97 17.78
CA VAL A 60 1.56 19.15 18.79
C VAL A 60 2.46 20.36 18.45
N GLY A 61 2.23 21.01 17.30
CA GLY A 61 2.95 22.21 16.85
C GLY A 61 2.11 23.47 16.91
#